data_AF-A0A836X186-F1
#
_entry.id   AF-A0A836X186-F1
#
_cell.length_a   1.000
_cell.length_b   1.000
_cell.length_c   1.000
_cell.angle_alpha   90.00
_cell.angle_beta   90.00
_cell.angle_gamma   90.00
#
_symmetry.space_group_name_H-M   'P 1'
#
loop_
_entity.id
_entity.type
_entity.pdbx_description
1 polymer ?
#
loop_
_entity_poly.entity_id
_entity_poly.type
_entity_poly.pdbx_seq_one_letter_code
_entity_poly.pdbx_strand_id
1 'polypeptide(L)'
;MLDHELEAVEVIYSYGVGNNSDFEAMFCEKYNAIARLYDHTVDSAPLKKKFFYFKKEGVGAKKDEDRNTIENHLNENGDSEKRLLLQMDVDGAEWDTLIHMSNSVLNLFDQIVIEVHGLSTDFSEALNGGEVYSVSLDKKIKVFRKINELFYLYHVHANTEGGLHFIGWFKVPDVLELTYVNKKMVKNARPSEVIFPTEFDQPNVKGRKDQDLHFWPFYPGMAQHFIDTVRRNSWKSWRYLLKIPYARIKMNLRSIRTLIGLRR
;
A
#
# COMPACT_ATOMS: atom_id res chain seq x y z
N MET A 1 -3.02 -14.79 -5.15
CA MET A 1 -3.35 -14.57 -6.57
C MET A 1 -2.75 -15.72 -7.35
N LEU A 2 -3.49 -16.28 -8.31
CA LEU A 2 -2.96 -17.35 -9.14
C LEU A 2 -1.99 -16.69 -10.14
N ASP A 3 -0.71 -17.07 -10.14
CA ASP A 3 0.37 -16.46 -10.94
C ASP A 3 -0.02 -16.16 -12.41
N HIS A 4 -0.93 -16.94 -12.99
CA HIS A 4 -1.44 -16.75 -14.35
C HIS A 4 -2.02 -15.36 -14.66
N GLU A 5 -2.57 -14.63 -13.68
CA GLU A 5 -3.12 -13.29 -13.96
C GLU A 5 -2.04 -12.21 -13.93
N LEU A 6 -0.93 -12.47 -13.21
CA LEU A 6 0.26 -11.62 -13.27
C LEU A 6 1.04 -11.84 -14.56
N GLU A 7 1.08 -13.07 -15.06
CA GLU A 7 1.69 -13.39 -16.36
C GLU A 7 1.04 -12.65 -17.54
N ALA A 8 -0.22 -12.23 -17.38
CA ALA A 8 -0.93 -11.48 -18.40
C ALA A 8 -0.57 -9.99 -18.42
N VAL A 9 0.06 -9.44 -17.37
CA VAL A 9 0.44 -8.02 -17.28
C VAL A 9 1.55 -7.73 -18.29
N GLU A 10 1.32 -6.76 -19.17
CA GLU A 10 2.26 -6.36 -20.21
C GLU A 10 3.10 -5.14 -19.80
N VAL A 11 2.52 -4.23 -19.00
CA VAL A 11 3.13 -2.95 -18.65
C VAL A 11 2.90 -2.62 -17.17
N ILE A 12 3.98 -2.27 -16.48
CA ILE A 12 3.93 -1.64 -15.15
C ILE A 12 4.08 -0.14 -15.31
N TYR A 13 3.14 0.62 -14.75
CA TYR A 13 3.32 2.05 -14.51
C TYR A 13 3.79 2.24 -13.07
N SER A 14 5.00 2.71 -12.89
CA SER A 14 5.62 2.93 -11.58
C SER A 14 5.90 4.42 -11.38
N TYR A 15 5.39 4.95 -10.27
CA TYR A 15 5.49 6.36 -9.90
C TYR A 15 6.23 6.51 -8.58
N GLY A 16 7.23 7.41 -8.57
CA GLY A 16 8.12 7.69 -7.44
C GLY A 16 9.12 6.56 -7.20
N VAL A 17 9.91 6.26 -8.24
CA VAL A 17 10.92 5.19 -8.23
C VAL A 17 12.06 5.49 -7.24
N GLY A 18 12.34 6.76 -6.96
CA GLY A 18 13.38 7.18 -6.05
C GLY A 18 14.72 6.55 -6.41
N ASN A 19 15.33 5.84 -5.46
CA ASN A 19 16.65 5.21 -5.60
C ASN A 19 16.60 3.68 -5.76
N ASN A 20 15.42 3.06 -5.86
CA ASN A 20 15.26 1.62 -5.99
C ASN A 20 14.27 1.26 -7.11
N SER A 21 14.64 0.33 -7.98
CA SER A 21 13.73 -0.22 -9.02
C SER A 21 13.77 -1.75 -9.11
N ASP A 22 14.11 -2.40 -7.98
CA ASP A 22 14.25 -3.85 -7.88
C ASP A 22 12.90 -4.56 -8.10
N PHE A 23 11.80 -3.97 -7.63
CA PHE A 23 10.46 -4.52 -7.82
C PHE A 23 10.10 -4.58 -9.31
N GLU A 24 10.26 -3.46 -10.03
CA GLU A 24 9.96 -3.37 -11.45
C GLU A 24 10.87 -4.30 -12.26
N ALA A 25 12.15 -4.42 -11.86
CA ALA A 25 13.11 -5.27 -12.54
C ALA A 25 12.73 -6.75 -12.37
N MET A 26 12.47 -7.17 -11.13
CA MET A 26 12.03 -8.53 -10.81
C MET A 26 10.75 -8.88 -11.56
N PHE A 27 9.75 -7.98 -11.54
CA PHE A 27 8.48 -8.22 -12.20
C PHE A 27 8.63 -8.35 -13.72
N CYS A 28 9.32 -7.40 -14.36
CA CYS A 28 9.49 -7.43 -15.82
C CYS A 28 10.29 -8.65 -16.28
N GLU A 29 11.34 -9.04 -15.53
CA GLU A 29 12.12 -10.24 -15.83
C GLU A 29 11.31 -11.52 -15.66
N LYS A 30 10.48 -11.60 -14.60
CA LYS A 30 9.66 -12.77 -14.30
C LYS A 30 8.52 -12.96 -15.31
N TYR A 31 7.84 -11.87 -15.70
CA TYR A 31 6.60 -11.93 -16.49
C TYR A 31 6.75 -11.42 -17.92
N ASN A 32 7.97 -11.11 -18.37
CA ASN A 32 8.24 -10.58 -19.72
C ASN A 32 7.42 -9.30 -20.03
N ALA A 33 7.36 -8.41 -19.05
CA ALA A 33 6.69 -7.11 -19.14
C ALA A 33 7.70 -5.97 -19.41
N ILE A 34 7.19 -4.76 -19.61
CA ILE A 34 7.98 -3.52 -19.58
C ILE A 34 7.57 -2.63 -18.41
N ALA A 35 8.45 -1.71 -18.00
CA ALA A 35 8.13 -0.71 -16.99
C ALA A 35 8.22 0.70 -17.56
N ARG A 36 7.15 1.49 -17.34
CA ARG A 36 7.11 2.94 -17.51
C ARG A 36 7.40 3.56 -16.15
N LEU A 37 8.56 4.17 -16.02
CA LEU A 37 9.10 4.70 -14.78
C LEU A 37 8.98 6.22 -14.75
N TYR A 38 8.37 6.76 -13.70
CA TYR A 38 8.06 8.18 -13.58
C TYR A 38 8.51 8.71 -12.23
N ASP A 39 9.45 9.66 -12.25
CA ASP A 39 9.86 10.39 -11.06
C ASP A 39 10.50 11.73 -11.44
N HIS A 40 9.98 12.82 -10.87
CA HIS A 40 10.48 14.18 -11.11
C HIS A 40 11.67 14.54 -10.21
N THR A 41 11.89 13.79 -9.13
CA THR A 41 12.89 14.07 -8.10
C THR A 41 14.28 13.49 -8.42
N VAL A 42 14.36 12.55 -9.36
CA VAL A 42 15.62 11.91 -9.80
C VAL A 42 15.88 12.13 -11.28
N ASP A 43 17.16 12.14 -11.66
CA ASP A 43 17.57 12.39 -13.06
C ASP A 43 17.49 11.14 -13.96
N SER A 44 17.42 9.95 -13.37
CA SER A 44 17.35 8.69 -14.11
C SER A 44 16.84 7.54 -13.24
N ALA A 45 16.29 6.50 -13.86
CA ALA A 45 15.98 5.25 -13.17
C ALA A 45 17.22 4.65 -12.47
N PRO A 46 17.07 4.08 -11.25
CA PRO A 46 18.18 3.50 -10.49
C PRO A 46 18.87 2.34 -11.19
N LEU A 47 18.09 1.45 -11.81
CA LEU A 47 18.60 0.35 -12.62
C LEU A 47 18.47 0.68 -14.12
N LYS A 48 19.47 0.24 -14.90
CA LYS A 48 19.44 0.35 -16.37
C LYS A 48 19.08 -1.01 -16.97
N LYS A 49 17.86 -1.12 -17.48
CA LYS A 49 17.34 -2.33 -18.14
C LYS A 49 16.73 -1.96 -19.50
N LYS A 50 16.82 -2.86 -20.47
CA LYS A 50 16.30 -2.63 -21.84
C LYS A 50 14.77 -2.47 -21.89
N PHE A 51 14.07 -2.96 -20.87
CA PHE A 51 12.61 -2.92 -20.73
C PHE A 51 12.14 -1.79 -19.79
N PHE A 52 13.06 -0.93 -19.34
CA PHE A 52 12.74 0.25 -18.55
C PHE A 52 12.71 1.49 -19.42
N TYR A 53 11.61 2.23 -19.32
CA TYR A 53 11.38 3.48 -20.01
C TYR A 53 11.15 4.57 -18.96
N PHE A 54 12.21 5.32 -18.66
CA PHE A 54 12.18 6.38 -17.66
C PHE A 54 11.82 7.73 -18.28
N LYS A 55 10.92 8.46 -17.61
CA LYS A 55 10.64 9.87 -17.88
C LYS A 55 10.77 10.65 -16.57
N LYS A 56 11.55 11.72 -16.59
CA LYS A 56 11.68 12.64 -15.46
C LYS A 56 10.43 13.52 -15.35
N GLU A 57 9.35 12.92 -14.86
CA GLU A 57 8.05 13.54 -14.67
C GLU A 57 7.34 12.79 -13.53
N GLY A 58 6.68 13.51 -12.63
CA GLY A 58 5.88 12.95 -11.55
C GLY A 58 4.42 12.78 -11.93
N VAL A 59 3.61 12.40 -10.95
CA VAL A 59 2.16 12.23 -11.11
C VAL A 59 1.39 13.28 -10.33
N GLY A 60 0.24 13.69 -10.87
CA GLY A 60 -0.66 14.61 -10.18
C GLY A 60 -2.07 14.61 -10.74
N ALA A 61 -2.93 15.44 -10.13
CA ALA A 61 -4.32 15.61 -10.51
C ALA A 61 -4.53 16.24 -11.90
N LYS A 62 -3.52 16.97 -12.40
CA LYS A 62 -3.52 17.66 -13.69
C LYS A 62 -2.08 17.73 -14.21
N LYS A 63 -1.93 18.10 -15.48
CA LYS A 63 -0.62 18.44 -16.04
C LYS A 63 -0.09 19.74 -15.45
N ASP A 64 1.18 19.73 -15.11
CA ASP A 64 1.96 20.87 -14.63
C ASP A 64 3.37 20.86 -15.27
N GLU A 65 4.32 21.64 -14.73
CA GLU A 65 5.70 21.74 -15.22
C GLU A 65 6.46 20.42 -15.14
N ASP A 66 6.38 19.73 -13.99
CA ASP A 66 7.16 18.53 -13.68
C ASP A 66 6.28 17.30 -13.41
N ARG A 67 4.95 17.43 -13.55
CA ARG A 67 3.97 16.39 -13.24
C ARG A 67 2.90 16.28 -14.31
N ASN A 68 2.32 15.10 -14.44
CA ASN A 68 1.22 14.85 -15.37
C ASN A 68 0.21 13.85 -14.82
N THR A 69 -0.93 13.71 -15.50
CA THR A 69 -1.94 12.72 -15.12
C THR A 69 -1.54 11.34 -15.63
N ILE A 70 -1.97 10.30 -14.92
CA ILE A 70 -1.80 8.90 -15.37
C ILE A 70 -2.49 8.69 -16.73
N GLU A 71 -3.63 9.32 -16.96
CA GLU A 71 -4.33 9.27 -18.26
C GLU A 71 -3.47 9.82 -19.40
N ASN A 72 -2.80 10.95 -19.21
CA ASN A 72 -1.91 11.52 -20.21
C ASN A 72 -0.70 10.60 -20.45
N HIS A 73 -0.10 10.05 -19.39
CA HIS A 73 0.98 9.08 -19.52
C HIS A 73 0.57 7.82 -20.29
N LEU A 74 -0.64 7.30 -20.07
CA LEU A 74 -1.18 6.18 -20.82
C LEU A 74 -1.35 6.52 -22.30
N ASN A 75 -1.94 7.69 -22.59
CA ASN A 75 -2.17 8.17 -23.95
C ASN A 75 -0.86 8.43 -24.72
N GLU A 76 0.14 9.02 -24.06
CA GLU A 76 1.46 9.28 -24.64
C GLU A 76 2.19 7.99 -25.05
N ASN A 77 2.01 6.91 -24.29
CA ASN A 77 2.65 5.63 -24.57
C ASN A 77 1.82 4.70 -25.47
N GLY A 78 0.51 4.96 -25.62
CA GLY A 78 -0.40 4.08 -26.37
C GLY A 78 -0.72 2.78 -25.64
N ASP A 79 -0.66 2.77 -24.31
CA ASP A 79 -0.78 1.54 -23.49
C ASP A 79 -2.22 1.31 -22.94
N SER A 80 -3.22 2.11 -23.34
CA SER A 80 -4.60 2.02 -22.81
C SER A 80 -5.31 0.68 -23.07
N GLU A 81 -4.91 -0.06 -24.10
CA GLU A 81 -5.46 -1.39 -24.45
C GLU A 81 -4.61 -2.55 -23.90
N LYS A 82 -3.60 -2.24 -23.08
CA LYS A 82 -2.69 -3.23 -22.49
C LYS A 82 -3.22 -3.75 -21.16
N ARG A 83 -2.64 -4.86 -20.71
CA ARG A 83 -2.82 -5.36 -19.33
C ARG A 83 -1.85 -4.63 -18.41
N LEU A 84 -2.41 -3.84 -17.47
CA LEU A 84 -1.65 -2.86 -16.72
C LEU A 84 -1.59 -3.18 -15.22
N LEU A 85 -0.43 -2.93 -14.63
CA LEU A 85 -0.23 -2.85 -13.18
C LEU A 85 0.19 -1.42 -12.81
N LEU A 86 -0.42 -0.87 -11.76
CA LEU A 86 -0.01 0.41 -11.17
C LEU A 86 0.84 0.13 -9.93
N GLN A 87 2.06 0.65 -9.89
CA GLN A 87 2.85 0.81 -8.68
C GLN A 87 2.95 2.32 -8.38
N MET A 88 2.70 2.70 -7.13
CA MET A 88 2.69 4.11 -6.73
C MET A 88 3.23 4.28 -5.31
N ASP A 89 4.26 5.11 -5.19
CA ASP A 89 4.85 5.55 -3.94
C ASP A 89 5.32 6.99 -4.17
N VAL A 90 4.52 7.99 -3.77
CA VAL A 90 4.73 9.38 -4.23
C VAL A 90 4.61 10.39 -3.09
N ASP A 91 5.00 9.98 -1.88
CA ASP A 91 5.16 10.82 -0.69
C ASP A 91 3.95 11.72 -0.36
N GLY A 92 2.71 11.27 -0.61
CA GLY A 92 1.49 12.03 -0.31
C GLY A 92 0.69 12.50 -1.53
N ALA A 93 1.29 12.52 -2.71
CA ALA A 93 0.59 12.88 -3.94
C ALA A 93 -0.44 11.82 -4.38
N GLU A 94 -0.53 10.67 -3.69
CA GLU A 94 -1.48 9.60 -3.99
C GLU A 94 -2.91 10.13 -3.92
N TRP A 95 -3.22 10.90 -2.87
CA TRP A 95 -4.59 11.31 -2.56
C TRP A 95 -5.19 12.20 -3.64
N ASP A 96 -4.46 13.23 -4.07
CA ASP A 96 -4.93 14.15 -5.10
C ASP A 96 -4.89 13.52 -6.50
N THR A 97 -3.92 12.64 -6.77
CA THR A 97 -3.87 11.87 -8.01
C THR A 97 -5.10 10.95 -8.15
N LEU A 98 -5.36 10.12 -7.13
CA LEU A 98 -6.40 9.10 -7.19
C LEU A 98 -7.81 9.67 -7.13
N ILE A 99 -8.05 10.76 -6.39
CA ILE A 99 -9.39 11.36 -6.32
C ILE A 99 -9.80 11.99 -7.67
N HIS A 100 -8.85 12.55 -8.42
CA HIS A 100 -9.10 13.20 -9.72
C HIS A 100 -9.04 12.24 -10.90
N MET A 101 -8.35 11.09 -10.77
CA MET A 101 -8.37 10.04 -11.79
C MET A 101 -9.80 9.56 -12.04
N SER A 102 -10.23 9.45 -13.29
CA SER A 102 -11.57 8.92 -13.63
C SER A 102 -11.68 7.43 -13.29
N ASN A 103 -12.90 6.94 -13.01
CA ASN A 103 -13.12 5.51 -12.79
C ASN A 103 -12.79 4.68 -14.04
N SER A 104 -12.95 5.25 -15.25
CA SER A 104 -12.59 4.57 -16.50
C SER A 104 -11.09 4.33 -16.59
N VAL A 105 -10.26 5.34 -16.27
CA VAL A 105 -8.79 5.20 -16.24
C VAL A 105 -8.35 4.25 -15.13
N LEU A 106 -8.90 4.41 -13.92
CA LEU A 106 -8.59 3.54 -12.79
C LEU A 106 -8.92 2.07 -13.10
N ASN A 107 -10.00 1.81 -13.85
CA ASN A 107 -10.43 0.45 -14.22
C ASN A 107 -9.58 -0.20 -15.32
N LEU A 108 -8.67 0.54 -15.98
CA LEU A 108 -7.72 -0.05 -16.93
C LEU A 108 -6.74 -0.98 -16.21
N PHE A 109 -6.36 -0.64 -14.98
CA PHE A 109 -5.45 -1.44 -14.18
C PHE A 109 -6.11 -2.73 -13.67
N ASP A 110 -5.37 -3.84 -13.79
CA ASP A 110 -5.76 -5.12 -13.21
C ASP A 110 -5.40 -5.18 -11.73
N GLN A 111 -4.31 -4.50 -11.35
CA GLN A 111 -3.79 -4.45 -9.99
C GLN A 111 -3.18 -3.10 -9.66
N ILE A 112 -3.19 -2.79 -8.38
CA ILE A 112 -2.56 -1.61 -7.80
C ILE A 112 -1.72 -2.05 -6.61
N VAL A 113 -0.44 -1.73 -6.63
CA VAL A 113 0.49 -1.79 -5.49
C VAL A 113 0.75 -0.34 -5.09
N ILE A 114 0.37 0.06 -3.88
CA ILE A 114 0.46 1.46 -3.48
C ILE A 114 0.94 1.61 -2.04
N GLU A 115 1.90 2.49 -1.82
CA GLU A 115 2.22 3.01 -0.49
C GLU A 115 1.44 4.31 -0.28
N VAL A 116 0.60 4.37 0.76
CA VAL A 116 -0.19 5.56 1.09
C VAL A 116 0.38 6.27 2.31
N HIS A 117 0.63 7.56 2.16
CA HIS A 117 1.25 8.41 3.17
C HIS A 117 0.23 9.25 3.96
N GLY A 118 0.57 9.59 5.21
CA GLY A 118 -0.26 10.47 6.03
C GLY A 118 -1.63 9.88 6.35
N LEU A 119 -1.74 8.56 6.55
CA LEU A 119 -3.02 7.91 6.82
C LEU A 119 -3.66 8.40 8.13
N SER A 120 -2.82 8.63 9.14
CA SER A 120 -3.25 8.88 10.52
C SER A 120 -3.06 10.33 10.98
N THR A 121 -2.39 11.14 10.16
CA THR A 121 -2.17 12.58 10.34
C THR A 121 -2.83 13.37 9.21
N ASP A 122 -3.18 14.64 9.42
CA ASP A 122 -3.70 15.48 8.33
C ASP A 122 -2.60 16.00 7.38
N PHE A 123 -1.33 15.64 7.65
CA PHE A 123 -0.15 16.08 6.91
C PHE A 123 0.71 14.86 6.58
N SER A 124 1.02 14.65 5.30
CA SER A 124 2.22 13.90 4.94
C SER A 124 3.33 14.91 4.64
N GLU A 125 4.40 14.84 5.42
CA GLU A 125 5.65 15.49 5.08
C GLU A 125 6.46 14.47 4.29
N ALA A 126 6.90 14.82 3.08
CA ALA A 126 7.97 14.05 2.44
C ALA A 126 9.16 14.03 3.39
N LEU A 127 9.60 12.83 3.77
CA LEU A 127 10.74 12.59 4.66
C LEU A 127 12.01 13.11 3.97
N ASN A 128 12.24 14.43 3.93
CA ASN A 128 13.46 15.17 3.53
C ASN A 128 13.19 16.67 3.21
N GLY A 129 12.10 17.26 3.72
CA GLY A 129 11.79 18.69 3.48
C GLY A 129 11.19 18.96 2.09
N GLY A 130 10.57 17.94 1.50
CA GLY A 130 9.78 18.06 0.27
C GLY A 130 8.42 18.73 0.50
N GLU A 131 7.55 18.64 -0.50
CA GLU A 131 6.21 19.21 -0.43
C GLU A 131 5.42 18.62 0.75
N VAL A 132 4.73 19.49 1.49
CA VAL A 132 3.82 19.08 2.55
C VAL A 132 2.42 18.93 1.96
N TYR A 133 1.91 17.71 1.93
CA TYR A 133 0.55 17.46 1.49
C TYR A 133 -0.38 17.47 2.69
N SER A 134 -1.33 18.40 2.69
CA SER A 134 -2.44 18.39 3.65
C SER A 134 -3.61 17.60 3.07
N VAL A 135 -4.01 16.54 3.76
CA VAL A 135 -5.04 15.62 3.31
C VAL A 135 -6.05 15.40 4.44
N SER A 136 -7.27 15.90 4.24
CA SER A 136 -8.34 15.69 5.20
C SER A 136 -8.77 14.22 5.26
N LEU A 137 -9.21 13.77 6.43
CA LEU A 137 -9.80 12.44 6.61
C LEU A 137 -10.92 12.15 5.58
N ASP A 138 -11.76 13.14 5.28
CA ASP A 138 -12.81 13.05 4.26
C ASP A 138 -12.25 12.73 2.86
N LYS A 139 -11.13 13.35 2.46
CA LYS A 139 -10.48 13.08 1.17
C LYS A 139 -9.98 11.63 1.13
N LYS A 140 -9.32 11.16 2.20
CA LYS A 140 -8.83 9.78 2.32
C LYS A 140 -9.96 8.76 2.20
N ILE A 141 -11.05 8.98 2.93
CA ILE A 141 -12.25 8.12 2.87
C ILE A 141 -12.81 8.07 1.45
N LYS A 142 -12.90 9.20 0.76
CA LYS A 142 -13.39 9.25 -0.63
C LYS A 142 -12.47 8.48 -1.59
N VAL A 143 -11.16 8.61 -1.45
CA VAL A 143 -10.18 7.86 -2.26
C VAL A 143 -10.34 6.35 -2.04
N PHE A 144 -10.35 5.90 -0.78
CA PHE A 144 -10.54 4.47 -0.50
C PHE A 144 -11.88 3.94 -0.98
N ARG A 145 -12.97 4.70 -0.84
CA ARG A 145 -14.28 4.31 -1.38
C ARG A 145 -14.22 4.14 -2.89
N LYS A 146 -13.62 5.10 -3.59
CA LYS A 146 -13.43 5.07 -5.05
C LYS A 146 -12.63 3.84 -5.50
N ILE A 147 -11.49 3.55 -4.87
CA ILE A 147 -10.71 2.33 -5.17
C ILE A 147 -11.57 1.08 -4.89
N ASN A 148 -12.21 1.03 -3.72
CA ASN A 148 -13.01 -0.12 -3.29
C ASN A 148 -14.29 -0.34 -4.10
N GLU A 149 -14.72 0.61 -4.94
CA GLU A 149 -15.79 0.38 -5.93
C GLU A 149 -15.33 -0.62 -6.98
N LEU A 150 -14.08 -0.51 -7.44
CA LEU A 150 -13.52 -1.27 -8.57
C LEU A 150 -12.56 -2.39 -8.15
N PHE A 151 -11.98 -2.33 -6.96
CA PHE A 151 -10.93 -3.24 -6.51
C PHE A 151 -11.28 -3.91 -5.18
N TYR A 152 -10.68 -5.09 -4.95
CA TYR A 152 -10.57 -5.71 -3.63
C TYR A 152 -9.17 -5.48 -3.08
N LEU A 153 -9.07 -5.00 -1.85
CA LEU A 153 -7.82 -5.06 -1.09
C LEU A 153 -7.55 -6.53 -0.72
N TYR A 154 -6.42 -7.08 -1.14
CA TYR A 154 -6.08 -8.48 -0.83
C TYR A 154 -4.82 -8.63 0.02
N HIS A 155 -3.97 -7.62 0.08
CA HIS A 155 -2.78 -7.60 0.94
C HIS A 155 -2.57 -6.22 1.55
N VAL A 156 -2.11 -6.19 2.80
CA VAL A 156 -1.79 -4.96 3.53
C VAL A 156 -0.57 -5.19 4.40
N HIS A 157 0.34 -4.23 4.41
CA HIS A 157 1.49 -4.24 5.27
C HIS A 157 1.68 -2.87 5.93
N ALA A 158 2.04 -2.88 7.22
CA ALA A 158 2.27 -1.68 7.99
C ALA A 158 3.73 -1.27 7.86
N ASN A 159 3.97 -0.22 7.07
CA ASN A 159 5.29 0.37 6.91
C ASN A 159 5.83 0.81 8.30
N THR A 160 7.08 0.46 8.58
CA THR A 160 7.64 0.63 9.92
C THR A 160 8.29 2.00 10.14
N GLU A 161 8.37 2.85 9.12
CA GLU A 161 9.03 4.17 9.15
C GLU A 161 8.12 5.29 9.66
N GLY A 162 6.89 5.39 9.11
CA GLY A 162 5.94 6.50 9.31
C GLY A 162 5.34 6.69 10.72
N GLY A 163 5.74 5.87 11.70
CA GLY A 163 5.25 5.98 13.06
C GLY A 163 3.83 5.42 13.24
N LEU A 164 3.33 5.53 14.48
CA LEU A 164 2.10 4.88 14.91
C LEU A 164 1.28 5.83 15.76
N HIS A 165 0.04 6.07 15.34
CA HIS A 165 -0.84 7.06 15.93
C HIS A 165 -2.07 6.38 16.54
N PHE A 166 -2.64 6.99 17.57
CA PHE A 166 -3.86 6.50 18.18
C PHE A 166 -5.07 7.21 17.57
N ILE A 167 -5.90 6.45 16.87
CA ILE A 167 -7.25 6.89 16.47
C ILE A 167 -8.23 6.13 17.37
N GLY A 168 -8.76 6.84 18.37
CA GLY A 168 -9.50 6.21 19.48
C GLY A 168 -8.60 5.24 20.25
N TRP A 169 -8.96 3.95 20.28
CA TRP A 169 -8.18 2.89 20.93
C TRP A 169 -7.34 2.05 19.95
N PHE A 170 -7.36 2.38 18.67
CA PHE A 170 -6.60 1.67 17.65
C PHE A 170 -5.26 2.34 17.39
N LYS A 171 -4.21 1.52 17.29
CA LYS A 171 -2.88 1.95 16.87
C LYS A 171 -2.80 1.80 15.36
N VAL A 172 -2.87 2.91 14.66
CA VAL A 172 -2.93 2.99 13.20
C VAL A 172 -1.56 3.47 12.69
N PRO A 173 -0.93 2.76 11.74
CA PRO A 173 0.27 3.25 11.09
C PRO A 173 -0.04 4.43 10.18
N ASP A 174 0.90 5.36 10.10
CA ASP A 174 0.73 6.51 9.22
C ASP A 174 0.98 6.17 7.75
N VAL A 175 1.74 5.10 7.50
CA VAL A 175 2.05 4.62 6.16
C VAL A 175 1.60 3.16 6.04
N LEU A 176 0.90 2.83 4.96
CA LEU A 176 0.49 1.47 4.62
C LEU A 176 0.91 1.14 3.19
N GLU A 177 1.48 -0.04 3.02
CA GLU A 177 1.64 -0.68 1.72
C GLU A 177 0.39 -1.53 1.46
N LEU A 178 -0.29 -1.27 0.34
CA LEU A 178 -1.58 -1.86 0.01
C LEU A 178 -1.50 -2.52 -1.36
N THR A 179 -2.01 -3.74 -1.47
CA THR A 179 -2.16 -4.40 -2.77
C THR A 179 -3.60 -4.73 -3.07
N TYR A 180 -4.05 -4.24 -4.22
CA TYR A 180 -5.40 -4.34 -4.72
C TYR A 180 -5.44 -5.14 -6.00
N VAL A 181 -6.54 -5.87 -6.18
CA VAL A 181 -6.88 -6.57 -7.43
C VAL A 181 -8.22 -6.08 -7.94
N ASN A 182 -8.32 -5.81 -9.24
CA ASN A 182 -9.55 -5.34 -9.86
C ASN A 182 -10.62 -6.43 -9.75
N LYS A 183 -11.83 -6.06 -9.35
CA LYS A 183 -12.95 -7.00 -9.18
C LYS A 183 -13.29 -7.73 -10.48
N LYS A 184 -13.03 -7.14 -11.65
CA LYS A 184 -13.22 -7.78 -12.97
C LYS A 184 -12.38 -9.06 -13.14
N MET A 185 -11.30 -9.18 -12.37
CA MET A 185 -10.35 -10.29 -12.40
C MET A 185 -10.72 -11.43 -11.44
N VAL A 186 -11.47 -11.13 -10.37
CA VAL A 186 -11.71 -12.10 -9.30
C VAL A 186 -13.10 -12.72 -9.40
N LYS A 187 -13.14 -14.03 -9.63
CA LYS A 187 -14.38 -14.83 -9.48
C LYS A 187 -14.52 -15.31 -8.03
N ASN A 188 -15.67 -15.07 -7.41
CA ASN A 188 -16.02 -15.57 -6.07
C ASN A 188 -15.08 -15.10 -4.94
N ALA A 189 -14.89 -13.78 -4.81
CA ALA A 189 -14.14 -13.21 -3.69
C ALA A 189 -14.74 -13.60 -2.33
N ARG A 190 -13.87 -13.76 -1.33
CA ARG A 190 -14.24 -14.08 0.06
C ARG A 190 -13.49 -13.14 1.01
N PRO A 191 -14.02 -12.88 2.21
CA PRO A 191 -13.29 -12.17 3.26
C PRO A 191 -11.94 -12.84 3.54
N SER A 192 -10.93 -12.02 3.82
CA SER A 192 -9.61 -12.54 4.18
C SER A 192 -9.68 -13.28 5.52
N GLU A 193 -9.04 -14.43 5.56
CA GLU A 193 -8.78 -15.21 6.78
C GLU A 193 -7.32 -15.03 7.26
N VAL A 194 -6.55 -14.18 6.59
CA VAL A 194 -5.12 -13.99 6.81
C VAL A 194 -4.87 -13.00 7.94
N ILE A 195 -3.82 -13.27 8.73
CA ILE A 195 -3.25 -12.30 9.66
C ILE A 195 -2.02 -11.63 9.07
N PHE A 196 -1.99 -10.30 9.20
CA PHE A 196 -0.87 -9.45 8.81
C PHE A 196 -0.05 -9.02 10.04
N PRO A 197 1.30 -9.05 9.96
CA PRO A 197 2.10 -9.39 8.78
C PRO A 197 2.11 -10.90 8.44
N THR A 198 2.40 -11.19 7.18
CA THR A 198 2.57 -12.51 6.56
C THR A 198 4.05 -12.83 6.37
N GLU A 199 4.37 -13.95 5.72
CA GLU A 199 5.75 -14.31 5.36
C GLU A 199 6.34 -13.51 4.20
N PHE A 200 5.51 -12.76 3.47
CA PHE A 200 5.93 -11.90 2.37
C PHE A 200 6.31 -10.48 2.84
N ASP A 201 5.98 -10.16 4.08
CA ASP A 201 6.17 -8.84 4.67
C ASP A 201 7.54 -8.74 5.34
N GLN A 202 8.17 -7.58 5.23
CA GLN A 202 9.44 -7.30 5.88
C GLN A 202 9.49 -5.86 6.40
N PRO A 203 10.13 -5.61 7.56
CA PRO A 203 10.32 -4.26 8.04
C PRO A 203 11.18 -3.48 7.05
N ASN A 204 10.68 -2.33 6.59
CA ASN A 204 11.43 -1.43 5.74
C ASN A 204 12.58 -0.70 6.47
N VAL A 205 12.51 -0.59 7.80
CA VAL A 205 13.61 -0.03 8.61
C VAL A 205 14.38 -1.14 9.33
N LYS A 206 15.68 -1.22 9.04
CA LYS A 206 16.59 -2.20 9.66
C LYS A 206 16.53 -2.13 11.19
N GLY A 207 16.19 -3.26 11.82
CA GLY A 207 16.13 -3.40 13.27
C GLY A 207 14.79 -3.02 13.90
N ARG A 208 13.81 -2.51 13.14
CA ARG A 208 12.41 -2.42 13.58
C ARG A 208 11.72 -3.77 13.42
N LYS A 209 10.65 -3.97 14.19
CA LYS A 209 9.75 -5.12 14.06
C LYS A 209 8.52 -4.69 13.29
N ASP A 210 7.97 -5.60 12.51
CA ASP A 210 6.68 -5.38 11.87
C ASP A 210 5.58 -5.06 12.88
N GLN A 211 4.63 -4.25 12.42
CA GLN A 211 3.49 -3.87 13.21
C GLN A 211 2.29 -4.77 12.88
N ASP A 212 1.81 -5.48 13.90
CA ASP A 212 0.57 -6.25 13.82
C ASP A 212 -0.63 -5.36 13.47
N LEU A 213 -1.43 -5.79 12.49
CA LEU A 213 -2.68 -5.14 12.10
C LEU A 213 -3.91 -5.85 12.70
N HIS A 214 -3.86 -6.12 14.01
CA HIS A 214 -4.92 -6.84 14.74
C HIS A 214 -6.15 -5.98 15.07
N PHE A 215 -6.68 -5.26 14.07
CA PHE A 215 -7.89 -4.45 14.19
C PHE A 215 -8.73 -4.49 12.90
N TRP A 216 -10.00 -4.07 13.01
CA TRP A 216 -10.90 -3.99 11.86
C TRP A 216 -10.40 -2.93 10.86
N PRO A 217 -10.38 -3.19 9.53
CA PRO A 217 -10.94 -4.36 8.83
C PRO A 217 -9.96 -5.50 8.57
N PHE A 218 -8.71 -5.41 9.03
CA PHE A 218 -7.64 -6.35 8.68
C PHE A 218 -7.61 -7.62 9.54
N TYR A 219 -8.36 -7.65 10.63
CA TYR A 219 -8.32 -8.75 11.59
C TYR A 219 -9.51 -9.72 11.45
N PRO A 220 -9.27 -11.00 11.09
CA PRO A 220 -10.33 -11.99 10.87
C PRO A 220 -10.95 -12.55 12.16
N GLY A 221 -10.45 -12.13 13.33
CA GLY A 221 -10.96 -12.56 14.64
C GLY A 221 -10.13 -13.65 15.30
N MET A 222 -10.46 -13.94 16.57
CA MET A 222 -9.64 -14.80 17.45
C MET A 222 -9.61 -16.26 17.01
N ALA A 223 -10.72 -16.79 16.49
CA ALA A 223 -10.79 -18.18 16.05
C ALA A 223 -9.85 -18.41 14.85
N GLN A 224 -9.88 -17.51 13.87
CA GLN A 224 -8.99 -17.59 12.72
C GLN A 224 -7.53 -17.34 13.11
N HIS A 225 -7.29 -16.40 14.03
CA HIS A 225 -5.94 -16.16 14.56
C HIS A 225 -5.30 -17.41 15.14
N PHE A 226 -6.10 -18.12 15.91
CA PHE A 226 -5.67 -19.36 16.51
C PHE A 226 -5.27 -20.40 15.45
N ILE A 227 -6.11 -20.60 14.42
CA ILE A 227 -5.85 -21.52 13.31
C ILE A 227 -4.55 -21.14 12.58
N ASP A 228 -4.39 -19.87 12.20
CA ASP A 228 -3.22 -19.34 11.49
C ASP A 228 -1.94 -19.51 12.31
N THR A 229 -1.98 -19.24 13.62
CA THR A 229 -0.81 -19.38 14.49
C THR A 229 -0.34 -20.82 14.60
N VAL A 230 -1.28 -21.77 14.72
CA VAL A 230 -0.97 -23.20 14.76
C VAL A 230 -0.37 -23.64 13.42
N ARG A 231 -0.93 -23.17 12.30
CA ARG A 231 -0.42 -23.46 10.95
C ARG A 231 1.02 -22.96 10.75
N ARG A 232 1.33 -21.73 11.19
CA ARG A 232 2.66 -21.12 11.00
C ARG A 232 3.74 -21.67 11.94
N ASN A 233 3.39 -21.95 13.20
CA ASN A 233 4.40 -22.16 14.26
C ASN A 233 4.36 -23.54 14.93
N SER A 234 3.57 -24.50 14.42
CA SER A 234 3.27 -25.80 15.05
C SER A 234 2.57 -25.69 16.42
N TRP A 235 2.02 -26.79 16.96
CA TRP A 235 1.24 -26.83 18.22
C TRP A 235 1.97 -26.18 19.42
N LYS A 236 3.31 -26.13 19.40
CA LYS A 236 4.15 -25.55 20.46
C LYS A 236 3.96 -24.04 20.67
N SER A 237 3.37 -23.32 19.72
CA SER A 237 3.15 -21.86 19.80
C SER A 237 1.91 -21.41 20.59
N TRP A 238 1.11 -22.35 21.13
CA TRP A 238 -0.05 -22.07 22.01
C TRP A 238 0.27 -21.16 23.20
N ARG A 239 1.51 -21.19 23.70
CA ARG A 239 1.96 -20.31 24.80
C ARG A 239 1.98 -18.83 24.41
N TYR A 240 2.14 -18.50 23.13
CA TYR A 240 2.06 -17.13 22.61
C TYR A 240 0.61 -16.64 22.55
N LEU A 241 -0.32 -17.53 22.19
CA LEU A 241 -1.76 -17.24 22.12
C LEU A 241 -2.37 -16.91 23.49
N LEU A 242 -1.89 -17.52 24.58
CA LEU A 242 -2.29 -17.16 25.95
C LEU A 242 -1.91 -15.72 26.34
N LYS A 243 -0.94 -15.10 25.64
CA LYS A 243 -0.53 -13.72 25.89
C LYS A 243 -1.38 -12.69 25.15
N ILE A 244 -2.17 -13.07 24.14
CA ILE A 244 -2.97 -12.13 23.34
C ILE A 244 -4.12 -11.52 24.15
N PRO A 245 -4.94 -12.30 24.89
CA PRO A 245 -5.92 -11.72 25.79
C PRO A 245 -5.27 -10.80 26.83
N TYR A 246 -4.12 -11.22 27.36
CA TYR A 246 -3.35 -10.45 28.34
C TYR A 246 -2.80 -9.13 27.75
N ALA A 247 -2.31 -9.14 26.51
CA ALA A 247 -1.84 -7.94 25.82
C ALA A 247 -3.00 -6.97 25.54
N ARG A 248 -4.18 -7.48 25.15
CA ARG A 248 -5.39 -6.68 24.92
C ARG A 248 -5.96 -6.09 26.22
N ILE A 249 -5.96 -6.85 27.31
CA ILE A 249 -6.31 -6.37 28.66
C ILE A 249 -5.31 -5.31 29.15
N LYS A 250 -4.01 -5.54 28.95
CA LYS A 250 -2.95 -4.58 29.33
C LYS A 250 -3.00 -3.30 28.49
N MET A 251 -3.37 -3.40 27.21
CA MET A 251 -3.59 -2.27 26.33
C MET A 251 -4.82 -1.46 26.77
N ASN A 252 -5.92 -2.14 27.12
CA ASN A 252 -7.11 -1.52 27.72
C ASN A 252 -6.78 -0.83 29.06
N LEU A 253 -5.94 -1.42 29.91
CA LEU A 253 -5.54 -0.81 31.20
C LEU A 253 -4.61 0.39 31.02
N ARG A 254 -3.70 0.36 30.04
CA ARG A 254 -2.83 1.51 29.72
C ARG A 254 -3.63 2.67 29.13
N SER A 255 -4.58 2.40 28.23
CA SER A 255 -5.44 3.43 27.64
C SER A 255 -6.40 4.04 28.65
N ILE A 256 -6.97 3.25 29.58
CA ILE A 256 -7.77 3.75 30.71
C ILE A 256 -6.94 4.71 31.57
N ARG A 257 -5.66 4.40 31.86
CA ARG A 257 -4.77 5.30 32.61
C ARG A 257 -4.50 6.60 31.87
N THR A 258 -4.38 6.56 30.54
CA THR A 258 -4.22 7.77 29.71
C THR A 258 -5.52 8.60 29.68
N LEU A 259 -6.69 7.95 29.66
CA LEU A 259 -8.01 8.59 29.64
C LEU A 259 -8.36 9.27 30.98
N ILE A 260 -7.89 8.73 32.11
CA ILE A 260 -8.15 9.25 33.46
C ILE A 260 -7.12 10.33 33.87
N GLY A 261 -6.21 10.73 32.98
CA GLY A 261 -5.22 11.78 33.30
C GLY A 261 -4.21 11.38 34.37
N LEU A 262 -4.11 10.11 34.73
CA LEU A 262 -3.13 9.60 35.69
C LEU A 262 -1.80 9.35 34.98
N ARG A 263 -1.12 10.45 34.60
CA ARG A 263 0.32 10.43 34.38
C ARG A 263 1.03 10.65 35.72
N ARG A 264 1.81 9.66 36.15
CA ARG A 264 3.12 9.93 36.75
C ARG A 264 4.15 9.80 35.64
#